data_AF-T0L8W2-F1
#
_entry.id   AF-T0L8W2-F1
#
_cell.length_a   1.000
_cell.length_b   1.000
_cell.length_c   1.000
_cell.angle_alpha   90.00
_cell.angle_beta   90.00
_cell.angle_gamma   90.00
#
_symmetry.space_group_name_H-M   'P 1'
#
loop_
_entity.id
_entity.type
_entity.pdbx_description
1 polymer ?
#
loop_
_entity_poly.entity_id
_entity_poly.type
_entity_poly.pdbx_seq_one_letter_code
_entity_poly.pdbx_strand_id
1 'polypeptide(L)'
;MDCRFNLLQLPLELRQMIYRAYLLVDGGYICDAEALFTGKLRGEAKCRLTQADGKSIDMGLVVTCRAVAKEMLHGGLALRVNTVAFSTFYSDEFRQRGERLQAFRSKDVDCNIFNMMRNVGSCLQGPVYDALKNAYPVFMPVVEHLRGGNPNTDLVAPPDSNYGQAPSLYREFVRLALRLACRYYVEQFNEAMRQDFAIQESRGRRYAPDYHGLAACSIEPWIIPTDDDIAQIMSYNGWPVPSPDDEDFEIHLPRSDDRSKYRFSAAASAIYFLDSLPYHNRAHLRNIILNEDREAVSQPACHVQGLIPFCKENPLLRIERRCSLWGNVFRPDWLSGDPDSRVDPEWVPDPKLRSNQVSRNVATWIMEALVLEHHGMPHGAFSLLLDGGPAPQLCEEIFQTVVQRDVAWQLARDESRRRGYLPARTWIERNGEHPWRWSSYFRPAESDLGYMYEGFPRAMRDVAEKKSVVRCNFDVGVPWDVERIVEERRGRGEQEWNEDWFAHDPLVWETVPPLPSWADCLREDVLRPDENPLPRRSGFDEWLARWDESSDSDDDWAL
;
A
#
# COMPACT_ATOMS: atom_id res chain seq x y z
N MET A 1 16.34 53.76 -35.06
CA MET A 1 15.91 53.76 -33.64
C MET A 1 15.95 52.32 -33.18
N ASP A 2 17.00 51.92 -32.47
CA ASP A 2 17.09 50.61 -31.84
C ASP A 2 16.16 50.61 -30.63
N CYS A 3 14.92 50.14 -30.83
CA CYS A 3 14.00 49.92 -29.73
C CYS A 3 14.44 48.63 -29.00
N ARG A 4 15.44 48.75 -28.12
CA ARG A 4 15.82 47.64 -27.24
C ARG A 4 14.68 47.40 -26.27
N PHE A 5 13.93 46.32 -26.49
CA PHE A 5 12.91 45.85 -25.57
C PHE A 5 13.54 45.49 -24.23
N ASN A 6 13.07 46.07 -23.13
CA ASN A 6 13.51 45.74 -21.79
C ASN A 6 12.36 45.09 -21.02
N LEU A 7 12.51 43.79 -20.72
CA LEU A 7 11.53 42.99 -19.99
C LEU A 7 11.08 43.65 -18.68
N LEU A 8 12.00 44.32 -17.96
CA LEU A 8 11.71 44.95 -16.68
C LEU A 8 10.93 46.26 -16.78
N GLN A 9 10.79 46.84 -17.99
CA GLN A 9 9.92 48.01 -18.21
C GLN A 9 8.45 47.63 -18.35
N LEU A 10 8.13 46.34 -18.54
CA LEU A 10 6.76 45.88 -18.55
C LEU A 10 6.14 45.93 -17.15
N PRO A 11 4.82 46.22 -17.05
CA PRO A 11 4.05 46.00 -15.83
C PRO A 11 4.22 44.59 -15.27
N LEU A 12 4.15 44.45 -13.95
CA LEU A 12 4.37 43.18 -13.26
C LEU A 12 3.44 42.07 -13.77
N GLU A 13 2.20 42.40 -14.10
CA GLU A 13 1.19 41.47 -14.61
C GLU A 13 1.64 40.85 -15.94
N LEU A 14 2.13 41.66 -16.88
CA LEU A 14 2.64 41.18 -18.16
C LEU A 14 3.92 40.36 -17.98
N ARG A 15 4.81 40.77 -17.07
CA ARG A 15 6.00 39.98 -16.73
C ARG A 15 5.63 38.62 -16.15
N GLN A 16 4.65 38.57 -15.24
CA GLN A 16 4.16 37.32 -14.68
C GLN A 16 3.55 36.40 -15.75
N MET A 17 2.82 36.95 -16.73
CA MET A 17 2.32 36.17 -17.87
C MET A 17 3.47 35.58 -18.71
N ILE A 18 4.51 36.38 -18.98
CA ILE A 18 5.71 35.93 -19.70
C ILE A 18 6.43 34.83 -18.90
N TYR A 19 6.65 35.02 -17.59
CA TYR A 19 7.31 34.02 -16.76
C TYR A 19 6.49 32.72 -16.67
N ARG A 20 5.16 32.82 -16.61
CA ARG A 20 4.27 31.65 -16.65
C ARG A 20 4.44 30.89 -17.96
N ALA A 21 4.39 31.59 -19.09
CA ALA A 21 4.57 30.97 -20.41
C ALA A 21 5.98 30.35 -20.58
N TYR A 22 7.00 30.95 -19.97
CA TYR A 22 8.37 30.45 -19.98
C TYR A 22 8.55 29.18 -19.13
N LEU A 23 7.93 29.14 -17.95
CA LEU A 23 8.09 28.04 -16.98
C LEU A 23 7.14 26.87 -17.23
N LEU A 24 6.00 27.10 -17.88
CA LEU A 24 5.00 26.08 -18.15
C LEU A 24 5.55 25.10 -19.18
N VAL A 25 5.59 23.82 -18.80
CA VAL A 25 6.06 22.72 -19.62
C VAL A 25 4.88 21.81 -19.90
N ASP A 26 4.74 21.39 -21.17
CA ASP A 26 3.73 20.41 -21.53
C ASP A 26 4.01 19.07 -20.84
N GLY A 27 2.99 18.45 -20.26
CA GLY A 27 3.15 17.29 -19.37
C GLY A 27 3.74 17.58 -17.98
N GLY A 28 4.20 18.81 -17.71
CA GLY A 28 4.72 19.24 -16.41
C GLY A 28 6.14 18.75 -16.10
N TYR A 29 6.41 18.55 -14.81
CA TYR A 29 7.70 18.09 -14.30
C TYR A 29 7.62 16.63 -13.84
N ILE A 30 8.69 15.88 -14.05
CA ILE A 30 8.83 14.49 -13.59
C ILE A 30 9.94 14.45 -12.54
N CYS A 31 9.69 13.74 -11.45
CA CYS A 31 10.72 13.46 -10.47
C CYS A 31 11.55 12.24 -10.89
N ASP A 32 12.85 12.42 -11.00
CA ASP A 32 13.81 11.33 -11.07
C ASP A 32 14.00 10.74 -9.66
N ALA A 33 13.30 9.66 -9.38
CA ALA A 33 13.32 9.00 -8.08
C ALA A 33 14.70 8.39 -7.77
N GLU A 34 15.40 7.85 -8.77
CA GLU A 34 16.75 7.29 -8.59
C GLU A 34 17.73 8.37 -8.16
N ALA A 35 17.76 9.49 -8.89
CA ALA A 35 18.60 10.63 -8.55
C ALA A 35 18.24 11.23 -7.18
N LEU A 36 16.95 11.26 -6.84
CA LEU A 36 16.47 11.73 -5.54
C LEU A 36 17.03 10.89 -4.39
N PHE A 37 17.00 9.56 -4.51
CA PHE A 37 17.43 8.68 -3.42
C PHE A 37 18.96 8.55 -3.34
N THR A 38 19.63 8.37 -4.48
CA THR A 38 21.10 8.30 -4.55
C THR A 38 21.74 9.60 -4.09
N GLY A 39 21.17 10.75 -4.47
CA GLY A 39 21.64 12.06 -4.02
C GLY A 39 21.64 12.16 -2.49
N LYS A 40 20.55 11.79 -1.82
CA LYS A 40 20.48 11.86 -0.36
C LYS A 40 21.44 10.88 0.33
N LEU A 41 21.60 9.65 -0.16
CA LEU A 41 22.60 8.72 0.38
C LEU A 41 24.02 9.29 0.34
N ARG A 42 24.33 10.09 -0.69
CA ARG A 42 25.64 10.72 -0.87
C ARG A 42 25.76 12.09 -0.19
N GLY A 43 24.75 12.52 0.57
CA GLY A 43 24.70 13.86 1.16
C GLY A 43 24.53 14.99 0.14
N GLU A 44 24.14 14.67 -1.10
CA GLU A 44 23.91 15.62 -2.17
C GLU A 44 22.44 16.08 -2.19
N ALA A 45 22.22 17.39 -1.99
CA ALA A 45 20.88 17.99 -1.92
C ALA A 45 20.18 18.17 -3.28
N LYS A 46 20.46 17.32 -4.29
CA LYS A 46 19.93 17.51 -5.65
C LYS A 46 18.80 16.55 -5.95
N CYS A 47 17.59 16.90 -5.52
CA CYS A 47 16.41 16.41 -6.23
C CYS A 47 16.44 16.92 -7.68
N ARG A 48 16.30 16.02 -8.65
CA ARG A 48 16.28 16.37 -10.06
C ARG A 48 14.85 16.24 -10.60
N LEU A 49 14.15 17.35 -10.62
CA LEU A 49 12.98 17.48 -11.48
C LEU A 49 13.45 17.71 -12.93
N THR A 50 12.87 16.97 -13.86
CA THR A 50 13.06 17.13 -15.30
C THR A 50 11.75 17.52 -15.95
N GLN A 51 11.82 18.02 -17.18
CA GLN A 51 10.66 18.21 -18.03
C GLN A 51 10.08 16.85 -18.44
N ALA A 52 8.81 16.80 -18.83
CA ALA A 52 8.16 15.57 -19.26
C ALA A 52 8.82 14.91 -20.50
N ASP A 53 9.55 15.68 -21.32
CA ASP A 53 10.34 15.18 -22.44
C ASP A 53 11.76 14.72 -22.06
N GLY A 54 12.07 14.68 -20.76
CA GLY A 54 13.37 14.28 -20.21
C GLY A 54 14.43 15.38 -20.17
N LYS A 55 14.15 16.58 -20.69
CA LYS A 55 15.12 17.69 -20.66
C LYS A 55 15.23 18.31 -19.27
N SER A 56 16.32 19.02 -19.01
CA SER A 56 16.43 19.85 -17.80
C SER A 56 15.43 21.00 -17.83
N ILE A 57 14.92 21.39 -16.67
CA ILE A 57 14.12 22.61 -16.52
C ILE A 57 14.98 23.81 -16.92
N ASP A 58 14.51 24.61 -17.87
CA ASP A 58 15.25 25.80 -18.31
C ASP A 58 15.14 26.90 -17.24
N MET A 59 16.28 27.18 -16.61
CA MET A 59 16.45 28.23 -15.61
C MET A 59 17.29 29.40 -16.13
N GLY A 60 17.55 29.45 -17.44
CA GLY A 60 18.35 30.48 -18.09
C GLY A 60 17.85 31.89 -17.80
N LEU A 61 16.52 32.10 -17.85
CA LEU A 61 15.93 33.41 -17.54
C LEU A 61 16.12 33.80 -16.07
N VAL A 62 16.02 32.84 -15.14
CA VAL A 62 16.20 33.07 -13.70
C VAL A 62 17.62 33.55 -13.38
N VAL A 63 18.64 33.00 -14.04
CA VAL A 63 20.04 33.36 -13.78
C VAL A 63 20.46 34.68 -14.42
N THR A 64 19.67 35.26 -15.31
CA THR A 64 20.02 36.51 -16.01
C THR A 64 19.95 37.76 -15.13
N CYS A 65 19.04 37.80 -14.14
CA CYS A 65 18.81 39.01 -13.34
C CYS A 65 18.20 38.69 -11.96
N ARG A 66 18.69 39.33 -10.89
CA ARG A 66 18.16 39.15 -9.52
C ARG A 66 16.69 39.52 -9.37
N ALA A 67 16.22 40.54 -10.09
CA ALA A 67 14.80 40.94 -10.03
C ALA A 67 13.90 39.85 -10.63
N VAL A 68 14.28 39.32 -11.79
CA VAL A 68 13.61 38.19 -12.45
C VAL A 68 13.65 36.95 -11.55
N ALA A 69 14.82 36.64 -10.97
CA ALA A 69 14.96 35.53 -10.03
C ALA A 69 14.02 35.68 -8.83
N LYS A 70 13.95 36.88 -8.23
CA LYS A 70 13.05 37.15 -7.11
C LYS A 70 11.57 36.99 -7.52
N GLU A 71 11.18 37.50 -8.68
CA GLU A 71 9.80 37.40 -9.18
C GLU A 71 9.38 35.96 -9.51
N MET A 72 10.30 35.14 -10.04
CA MET A 72 10.04 33.75 -10.43
C MET A 72 10.16 32.77 -9.26
N LEU A 73 11.22 32.89 -8.44
CA LEU A 73 11.54 31.95 -7.36
C LEU A 73 10.79 32.25 -6.06
N HIS A 74 10.65 33.52 -5.67
CA HIS A 74 10.13 33.87 -4.34
C HIS A 74 8.62 33.60 -4.18
N GLY A 75 7.92 33.42 -5.31
CA GLY A 75 6.56 32.90 -5.31
C GLY A 75 6.44 31.44 -5.74
N GLY A 76 7.54 30.71 -5.93
CA GLY A 76 7.54 29.34 -6.44
C GLY A 76 6.73 29.18 -7.72
N LEU A 77 6.88 30.10 -8.69
CA LEU A 77 6.01 30.16 -9.86
C LEU A 77 6.05 28.86 -10.68
N ALA A 78 7.23 28.24 -10.79
CA ALA A 78 7.42 26.98 -11.50
C ALA A 78 6.56 25.84 -10.94
N LEU A 79 6.52 25.70 -9.61
CA LEU A 79 5.73 24.69 -8.89
C LEU A 79 4.22 25.00 -8.88
N ARG A 80 3.85 26.27 -9.03
CA ARG A 80 2.43 26.68 -9.11
C ARG A 80 1.80 26.39 -10.46
N VAL A 81 2.58 26.47 -11.55
CA VAL A 81 2.05 26.32 -12.90
C VAL A 81 2.24 24.94 -13.49
N ASN A 82 3.20 24.16 -12.98
CA ASN A 82 3.45 22.80 -13.44
C ASN A 82 2.93 21.78 -12.43
N THR A 83 2.37 20.71 -12.98
CA THR A 83 2.13 19.48 -12.22
C THR A 83 3.44 18.74 -12.04
N VAL A 84 3.64 18.13 -10.87
CA VAL A 84 4.80 17.26 -10.60
C VAL A 84 4.35 15.81 -10.58
N ALA A 85 4.93 14.97 -11.43
CA ALA A 85 4.61 13.57 -11.56
C ALA A 85 5.70 12.68 -10.91
N PHE A 86 5.25 11.64 -10.24
CA PHE A 86 6.07 10.57 -9.66
C PHE A 86 5.58 9.25 -10.23
N SER A 87 6.49 8.29 -10.39
CA SER A 87 6.16 6.93 -10.85
C SER A 87 6.70 5.90 -9.87
N THR A 88 6.22 4.65 -9.95
CA THR A 88 6.79 3.55 -9.18
C THR A 88 8.28 3.40 -9.54
N PHE A 89 9.13 3.24 -8.53
CA PHE A 89 10.58 3.28 -8.67
C PHE A 89 11.24 1.93 -8.36
N TYR A 90 12.18 1.54 -9.22
CA TYR A 90 13.07 0.40 -9.04
C TYR A 90 14.50 0.81 -9.38
N SER A 91 15.47 0.35 -8.59
CA SER A 91 16.86 0.23 -9.02
C SER A 91 17.52 -0.96 -8.33
N ASP A 92 18.60 -1.46 -8.92
CA ASP A 92 19.35 -2.59 -8.35
C ASP A 92 19.99 -2.23 -7.00
N GLU A 93 20.41 -0.97 -6.82
CA GLU A 93 20.97 -0.45 -5.56
C GLU A 93 19.95 -0.52 -4.42
N PHE A 94 18.68 -0.19 -4.69
CA PHE A 94 17.63 -0.14 -3.66
C PHE A 94 16.79 -1.41 -3.56
N ARG A 95 17.00 -2.39 -4.45
CA ARG A 95 16.25 -3.65 -4.50
C ARG A 95 16.28 -4.39 -3.16
N GLN A 96 17.46 -4.58 -2.58
CA GLN A 96 17.61 -5.30 -1.31
C GLN A 96 16.89 -4.60 -0.15
N ARG A 97 16.83 -3.26 -0.17
CA ARG A 97 16.09 -2.49 0.84
C ARG A 97 14.59 -2.69 0.69
N GLY A 98 14.07 -2.67 -0.54
CA GLY A 98 12.67 -2.97 -0.82
C GLY A 98 12.29 -4.39 -0.39
N GLU A 99 13.16 -5.36 -0.67
CA GLU A 99 13.00 -6.76 -0.25
C GLU A 99 12.93 -6.88 1.28
N ARG A 100 13.90 -6.31 2.00
CA ARG A 100 13.95 -6.32 3.47
C ARG A 100 12.73 -5.61 4.08
N LEU A 101 12.28 -4.51 3.49
CA LEU A 101 11.04 -3.85 3.93
C LEU A 101 9.83 -4.77 3.72
N GLN A 102 9.71 -5.42 2.57
CA GLN A 102 8.61 -6.36 2.32
C GLN A 102 8.63 -7.52 3.31
N ALA A 103 9.80 -8.14 3.52
CA ALA A 103 9.96 -9.27 4.42
C ALA A 103 9.72 -8.86 5.89
N PHE A 104 10.56 -7.98 6.43
CA PHE A 104 10.58 -7.73 7.87
C PHE A 104 9.43 -6.84 8.34
N ARG A 105 9.03 -5.84 7.54
CA ARG A 105 7.97 -4.92 7.97
C ARG A 105 6.59 -5.47 7.68
N SER A 106 6.38 -6.06 6.49
CA SER A 106 5.05 -6.47 6.05
C SER A 106 4.74 -7.92 6.43
N LYS A 107 5.71 -8.84 6.29
CA LYS A 107 5.50 -10.25 6.65
C LYS A 107 5.77 -10.54 8.12
N ASP A 108 6.68 -9.83 8.79
CA ASP A 108 6.99 -10.11 10.21
C ASP A 108 6.31 -9.14 11.18
N VAL A 109 6.61 -7.83 11.10
CA VAL A 109 6.10 -6.84 12.07
C VAL A 109 4.58 -6.79 12.08
N ASP A 110 3.92 -6.67 10.92
CA ASP A 110 2.45 -6.64 10.88
C ASP A 110 1.86 -7.97 11.39
N CYS A 111 2.41 -9.12 11.00
CA CYS A 111 2.02 -10.42 11.55
C CYS A 111 2.10 -10.46 13.07
N ASN A 112 3.22 -10.00 13.65
CA ASN A 112 3.39 -9.98 15.10
C ASN A 112 2.38 -9.02 15.75
N ILE A 113 2.18 -7.82 15.22
CA ILE A 113 1.17 -6.86 15.71
C ILE A 113 -0.23 -7.48 15.71
N PHE A 114 -0.63 -8.17 14.64
CA PHE A 114 -1.94 -8.82 14.59
C PHE A 114 -2.04 -10.02 15.54
N ASN A 115 -0.98 -10.81 15.68
CA ASN A 115 -0.93 -11.89 16.67
C ASN A 115 -1.04 -11.35 18.10
N MET A 116 -0.39 -10.23 18.42
CA MET A 116 -0.52 -9.57 19.72
C MET A 116 -1.98 -9.19 19.99
N MET A 117 -2.69 -8.65 18.99
CA MET A 117 -4.10 -8.26 19.12
C MET A 117 -4.99 -9.41 19.58
N ARG A 118 -4.71 -10.64 19.12
CA ARG A 118 -5.46 -11.86 19.50
C ARG A 118 -5.38 -12.17 20.98
N ASN A 119 -4.26 -11.81 21.60
CA ASN A 119 -3.93 -12.24 22.96
C ASN A 119 -4.24 -11.17 24.02
N VAL A 120 -4.48 -9.92 23.62
CA VAL A 120 -4.71 -8.80 24.56
C VAL A 120 -6.16 -8.66 25.04
N GLY A 121 -7.03 -9.66 24.84
CA GLY A 121 -8.45 -9.59 25.22
C GLY A 121 -8.71 -9.16 26.67
N SER A 122 -7.87 -9.64 27.61
CA SER A 122 -7.91 -9.26 29.03
C SER A 122 -7.59 -7.77 29.31
N CYS A 123 -6.92 -7.11 28.36
CA CYS A 123 -6.54 -5.70 28.44
C CYS A 123 -7.58 -4.77 27.80
N LEU A 124 -8.55 -5.29 27.05
CA LEU A 124 -9.54 -4.49 26.32
C LEU A 124 -10.72 -4.07 27.20
N GLN A 125 -10.44 -3.42 28.32
CA GLN A 125 -11.42 -3.03 29.33
C GLN A 125 -11.18 -1.62 29.85
N GLY A 126 -12.14 -1.09 30.62
CA GLY A 126 -12.03 0.23 31.26
C GLY A 126 -11.64 1.34 30.27
N PRO A 127 -10.57 2.12 30.55
CA PRO A 127 -10.13 3.23 29.68
C PRO A 127 -9.80 2.81 28.23
N VAL A 128 -9.30 1.58 28.04
CA VAL A 128 -8.96 1.08 26.69
C VAL A 128 -10.24 0.86 25.89
N TYR A 129 -11.23 0.21 26.51
CA TYR A 129 -12.54 -0.03 25.88
C TYR A 129 -13.22 1.28 25.48
N ASP A 130 -13.26 2.27 26.37
CA ASP A 130 -13.91 3.55 26.11
C ASP A 130 -13.21 4.31 24.97
N ALA A 131 -11.87 4.30 24.95
CA ALA A 131 -11.10 4.92 23.87
C ALA A 131 -11.36 4.26 22.52
N LEU A 132 -11.36 2.92 22.47
CA LEU A 132 -11.64 2.16 21.24
C LEU A 132 -13.08 2.37 20.76
N LYS A 133 -14.05 2.39 21.67
CA LYS A 133 -15.47 2.64 21.34
C LYS A 133 -15.69 4.03 20.74
N ASN A 134 -14.97 5.03 21.25
CA ASN A 134 -15.08 6.40 20.76
C ASN A 134 -14.37 6.59 19.40
N ALA A 135 -13.19 5.98 19.22
CA ALA A 135 -12.40 6.15 18.01
C ALA A 135 -12.87 5.24 16.86
N TYR A 136 -13.20 3.98 17.16
CA TYR A 136 -13.47 2.94 16.17
C TYR A 136 -14.69 2.06 16.55
N PRO A 137 -15.90 2.64 16.64
CA PRO A 137 -17.10 1.91 17.04
C PRO A 137 -17.42 0.70 16.16
N VAL A 138 -16.99 0.71 14.89
CA VAL A 138 -17.19 -0.39 13.93
C VAL A 138 -16.49 -1.69 14.35
N PHE A 139 -15.38 -1.62 15.09
CA PHE A 139 -14.62 -2.80 15.53
C PHE A 139 -14.99 -3.26 16.95
N MET A 140 -15.99 -2.66 17.60
CA MET A 140 -16.41 -3.10 18.93
C MET A 140 -16.88 -4.56 19.00
N PRO A 141 -17.52 -5.15 17.97
CA PRO A 141 -17.77 -6.59 17.98
C PRO A 141 -16.48 -7.42 18.15
N VAL A 142 -15.36 -7.00 17.53
CA VAL A 142 -14.05 -7.65 17.69
C VAL A 142 -13.57 -7.54 19.14
N VAL A 143 -13.68 -6.34 19.73
CA VAL A 143 -13.31 -6.09 21.13
C VAL A 143 -14.10 -7.02 22.07
N GLU A 144 -15.43 -7.09 21.92
CA GLU A 144 -16.26 -7.93 22.79
C GLU A 144 -15.96 -9.42 22.63
N HIS A 145 -15.65 -9.85 21.42
CA HIS A 145 -15.27 -11.24 21.15
C HIS A 145 -13.94 -11.62 21.81
N LEU A 146 -12.94 -10.75 21.71
CA LEU A 146 -11.63 -10.98 22.34
C LEU A 146 -11.72 -10.98 23.87
N ARG A 147 -12.53 -10.09 24.46
CA ARG A 147 -12.78 -10.05 25.92
C ARG A 147 -13.43 -11.32 26.44
N GLY A 148 -14.21 -12.01 25.61
CA GLY A 148 -14.88 -13.27 25.95
C GLY A 148 -13.94 -14.43 26.23
N GLY A 149 -12.62 -14.26 26.01
CA GLY A 149 -11.59 -15.18 26.49
C GLY A 149 -11.55 -16.53 25.77
N ASN A 150 -12.02 -16.62 24.53
CA ASN A 150 -11.93 -17.85 23.74
C ASN A 150 -10.53 -17.94 23.08
N PRO A 151 -9.58 -18.72 23.63
CA PRO A 151 -8.19 -18.74 23.17
C PRO A 151 -8.02 -19.49 21.85
N ASN A 152 -9.04 -20.24 21.41
CA ASN A 152 -9.08 -21.04 20.18
C ASN A 152 -9.89 -20.34 19.07
N THR A 153 -9.78 -19.03 18.94
CA THR A 153 -10.50 -18.34 17.86
C THR A 153 -9.73 -18.45 16.56
N ASP A 154 -10.07 -19.48 15.79
CA ASP A 154 -9.80 -19.61 14.34
C ASP A 154 -10.34 -18.40 13.52
N LEU A 155 -11.07 -17.49 14.17
CA LEU A 155 -11.73 -16.31 13.61
C LEU A 155 -10.88 -15.03 13.59
N VAL A 156 -9.75 -14.95 14.29
CA VAL A 156 -8.78 -13.88 14.04
C VAL A 156 -7.75 -14.42 13.07
N ALA A 157 -8.15 -14.40 11.80
CA ALA A 157 -7.37 -14.84 10.68
C ALA A 157 -6.14 -13.93 10.43
N PRO A 158 -5.25 -14.28 9.48
CA PRO A 158 -3.94 -13.67 9.21
C PRO A 158 -3.97 -12.14 9.09
N PRO A 159 -2.81 -11.48 8.89
CA PRO A 159 -2.67 -10.02 8.79
C PRO A 159 -3.69 -9.28 7.92
N ASP A 160 -4.35 -10.00 7.02
CA ASP A 160 -5.28 -9.49 6.03
C ASP A 160 -6.73 -9.37 6.52
N SER A 161 -7.09 -9.91 7.70
CA SER A 161 -8.45 -9.80 8.23
C SER A 161 -8.77 -8.39 8.71
N ASN A 162 -9.38 -7.60 7.84
CA ASN A 162 -9.75 -6.20 8.09
C ASN A 162 -11.22 -6.01 8.52
N TYR A 163 -11.93 -7.11 8.81
CA TYR A 163 -13.34 -7.13 9.19
C TYR A 163 -14.25 -6.33 8.25
N GLY A 164 -13.98 -6.42 6.95
CA GLY A 164 -14.76 -5.74 5.92
C GLY A 164 -14.55 -4.25 5.83
N GLN A 165 -13.56 -3.71 6.54
CA GLN A 165 -13.16 -2.30 6.50
C GLN A 165 -11.88 -2.13 5.70
N ALA A 166 -11.51 -0.89 5.36
CA ALA A 166 -10.22 -0.63 4.72
C ALA A 166 -9.07 -1.19 5.60
N PRO A 167 -8.08 -1.90 5.03
CA PRO A 167 -7.00 -2.51 5.80
C PRO A 167 -6.26 -1.54 6.73
N SER A 168 -6.03 -0.30 6.29
CA SER A 168 -5.42 0.74 7.13
C SER A 168 -6.23 1.11 8.35
N LEU A 169 -7.56 1.17 8.24
CA LEU A 169 -8.42 1.49 9.36
C LEU A 169 -8.31 0.43 10.46
N TYR A 170 -8.23 -0.85 10.06
CA TYR A 170 -8.01 -1.93 11.01
C TYR A 170 -6.61 -1.89 11.63
N ARG A 171 -5.56 -1.61 10.84
CA ARG A 171 -4.19 -1.42 11.37
C ARG A 171 -4.14 -0.31 12.43
N GLU A 172 -4.77 0.83 12.20
CA GLU A 172 -4.80 1.93 13.17
C GLU A 172 -5.57 1.57 14.44
N PHE A 173 -6.71 0.88 14.31
CA PHE A 173 -7.45 0.33 15.45
C PHE A 173 -6.57 -0.60 16.28
N VAL A 174 -5.88 -1.55 15.66
CA VAL A 174 -4.99 -2.50 16.34
C VAL A 174 -3.84 -1.77 17.04
N ARG A 175 -3.17 -0.84 16.34
CA ARG A 175 -2.09 -0.04 16.95
C ARG A 175 -2.57 0.74 18.17
N LEU A 176 -3.75 1.36 18.10
CA LEU A 176 -4.33 2.08 19.24
C LEU A 176 -4.63 1.12 20.40
N ALA A 177 -5.24 -0.03 20.11
CA ALA A 177 -5.57 -1.03 21.12
C ALA A 177 -4.32 -1.53 21.85
N LEU A 178 -3.27 -1.89 21.12
CA LEU A 178 -2.02 -2.37 21.70
C LEU A 178 -1.30 -1.29 22.50
N ARG A 179 -1.17 -0.06 21.98
CA ARG A 179 -0.54 1.06 22.70
C ARG A 179 -1.25 1.35 24.02
N LEU A 180 -2.58 1.32 24.03
CA LEU A 180 -3.36 1.55 25.23
C LEU A 180 -3.28 0.36 26.20
N ALA A 181 -3.30 -0.88 25.70
CA ALA A 181 -3.10 -2.09 26.51
C ALA A 181 -1.73 -2.08 27.21
N CYS A 182 -0.65 -1.81 26.47
CA CYS A 182 0.71 -1.67 27.02
C CYS A 182 0.77 -0.57 28.07
N ARG A 183 0.00 0.51 27.92
CA ARG A 183 0.05 1.67 28.84
C ARG A 183 -0.76 1.46 30.12
N TYR A 184 -1.97 0.92 30.01
CA TYR A 184 -2.93 0.83 31.13
C TYR A 184 -2.92 -0.52 31.84
N TYR A 185 -2.48 -1.59 31.18
CA TYR A 185 -2.54 -2.97 31.67
C TYR A 185 -1.21 -3.70 31.45
N VAL A 186 -0.09 -3.07 31.85
CA VAL A 186 1.29 -3.55 31.60
C VAL A 186 1.49 -5.01 32.04
N GLU A 187 1.03 -5.38 33.23
CA GLU A 187 1.21 -6.74 33.77
C GLU A 187 0.42 -7.78 32.98
N GLN A 188 -0.86 -7.51 32.70
CA GLN A 188 -1.72 -8.40 31.93
C GLN A 188 -1.25 -8.53 30.49
N PHE A 189 -0.77 -7.43 29.90
CA PHE A 189 -0.18 -7.40 28.58
C PHE A 189 1.07 -8.30 28.53
N ASN A 190 2.02 -8.10 29.45
CA ASN A 190 3.25 -8.89 29.51
C ASN A 190 2.98 -10.38 29.75
N GLU A 191 1.99 -10.71 30.57
CA GLU A 191 1.55 -12.09 30.78
C GLU A 191 1.03 -12.72 29.49
N ALA A 192 0.12 -12.03 28.78
CA ALA A 192 -0.44 -12.51 27.51
C ALA A 192 0.65 -12.74 26.45
N MET A 193 1.62 -11.82 26.34
CA MET A 193 2.73 -11.94 25.38
C MET A 193 3.68 -13.09 25.73
N ARG A 194 3.92 -13.36 27.02
CA ARG A 194 4.74 -14.49 27.46
C ARG A 194 4.07 -15.82 27.13
N GLN A 195 2.75 -15.91 27.32
CA GLN A 195 1.98 -17.11 26.99
C GLN A 195 1.96 -17.36 25.47
N ASP A 196 1.75 -16.32 24.66
CA ASP A 196 1.85 -16.44 23.20
C ASP A 196 3.24 -16.91 22.78
N PHE A 197 4.30 -16.29 23.33
CA PHE A 197 5.66 -16.69 22.98
C PHE A 197 5.95 -18.14 23.34
N ALA A 198 5.52 -18.64 24.51
CA ALA A 198 5.69 -20.04 24.89
C ALA A 198 5.03 -21.01 23.88
N ILE A 199 3.88 -20.63 23.31
CA ILE A 199 3.22 -21.41 22.25
C ILE A 199 4.04 -21.35 20.96
N GLN A 200 4.52 -20.18 20.55
CA GLN A 200 5.33 -20.03 19.33
C GLN A 200 6.69 -20.75 19.45
N GLU A 201 7.29 -20.71 20.63
CA GLU A 201 8.54 -21.41 20.96
C GLU A 201 8.38 -22.92 20.82
N SER A 202 7.26 -23.49 21.31
CA SER A 202 6.94 -24.91 21.09
C SER A 202 6.76 -25.29 19.61
N ARG A 203 6.50 -24.29 18.74
CA ARG A 203 6.40 -24.44 17.28
C ARG A 203 7.71 -24.10 16.55
N GLY A 204 8.80 -23.91 17.29
CA GLY A 204 10.13 -23.70 16.73
C GLY A 204 10.56 -22.23 16.61
N ARG A 205 9.79 -21.26 17.10
CA ARG A 205 10.21 -19.86 17.14
C ARG A 205 11.31 -19.67 18.19
N ARG A 206 12.50 -19.23 17.79
CA ARG A 206 13.65 -19.09 18.71
C ARG A 206 13.73 -17.74 19.43
N TYR A 207 13.28 -16.67 18.79
CA TYR A 207 13.48 -15.31 19.27
C TYR A 207 12.16 -14.64 19.69
N ALA A 208 12.16 -14.08 20.90
CA ALA A 208 11.05 -13.31 21.44
C ALA A 208 11.04 -11.90 20.86
N PRO A 209 9.95 -11.45 20.23
CA PRO A 209 9.82 -10.07 19.77
C PRO A 209 9.86 -9.05 20.91
N ASP A 210 10.32 -7.85 20.60
CA ASP A 210 10.07 -6.69 21.47
C ASP A 210 8.62 -6.24 21.31
N TYR A 211 7.74 -6.81 22.12
CA TYR A 211 6.31 -6.51 22.10
C TYR A 211 5.98 -5.05 22.43
N HIS A 212 6.79 -4.38 23.26
CA HIS A 212 6.59 -2.97 23.58
C HIS A 212 7.02 -2.10 22.38
N GLY A 213 8.15 -2.42 21.77
CA GLY A 213 8.61 -1.82 20.53
C GLY A 213 7.64 -2.01 19.37
N LEU A 214 7.08 -3.21 19.20
CA LEU A 214 6.05 -3.49 18.18
C LEU A 214 4.78 -2.67 18.40
N ALA A 215 4.29 -2.56 19.63
CA ALA A 215 3.14 -1.70 19.94
C ALA A 215 3.46 -0.21 19.70
N ALA A 216 4.69 0.21 19.97
CA ALA A 216 5.17 1.56 19.75
C ALA A 216 5.64 1.84 18.31
N CYS A 217 5.72 0.83 17.44
CA CYS A 217 6.33 0.93 16.13
C CYS A 217 5.76 2.11 15.33
N SER A 218 6.66 2.95 14.85
CA SER A 218 6.38 4.17 14.08
C SER A 218 6.77 4.06 12.61
N ILE A 219 7.18 2.86 12.19
CA ILE A 219 7.66 2.62 10.84
C ILE A 219 6.46 2.45 9.92
N GLU A 220 6.22 3.47 9.11
CA GLU A 220 5.08 3.51 8.20
C GLU A 220 5.33 2.70 6.92
N PRO A 221 4.27 2.18 6.27
CA PRO A 221 4.43 1.33 5.09
C PRO A 221 5.04 2.05 3.88
N TRP A 222 4.87 3.37 3.79
CA TRP A 222 5.34 4.18 2.66
C TRP A 222 6.77 4.72 2.81
N ILE A 223 7.54 4.25 3.81
CA ILE A 223 8.92 4.72 3.95
C ILE A 223 9.82 4.17 2.86
N ILE A 224 10.92 4.88 2.63
CA ILE A 224 12.08 4.36 1.89
C ILE A 224 13.17 4.20 2.94
N PRO A 225 13.46 2.97 3.38
CA PRO A 225 14.18 2.75 4.62
C PRO A 225 15.66 3.09 4.49
N THR A 226 16.21 3.70 5.54
CA THR A 226 17.64 3.74 5.82
C THR A 226 18.10 2.39 6.40
N ASP A 227 19.41 2.22 6.57
CA ASP A 227 19.95 1.03 7.22
C ASP A 227 19.54 0.98 8.71
N ASP A 228 19.43 2.15 9.37
CA ASP A 228 18.90 2.27 10.74
C ASP A 228 17.43 1.85 10.84
N ASP A 229 16.60 2.24 9.85
CA ASP A 229 15.19 1.83 9.81
C ASP A 229 15.10 0.30 9.71
N ILE A 230 15.92 -0.33 8.86
CA ILE A 230 15.98 -1.80 8.73
C ILE A 230 16.43 -2.44 10.06
N ALA A 231 17.49 -1.92 10.69
CA ALA A 231 17.99 -2.42 11.96
C ALA A 231 16.91 -2.33 13.06
N GLN A 232 16.15 -1.22 13.10
CA GLN A 232 15.05 -1.03 14.02
C GLN A 232 13.89 -2.00 13.75
N ILE A 233 13.53 -2.27 12.50
CA ILE A 233 12.52 -3.29 12.16
C ILE A 233 12.97 -4.67 12.66
N MET A 234 14.25 -5.00 12.46
CA MET A 234 14.81 -6.27 12.88
C MET A 234 14.80 -6.41 14.40
N SER A 235 15.17 -5.37 15.14
CA SER A 235 15.16 -5.39 16.60
C SER A 235 13.76 -5.63 17.17
N TYR A 236 12.70 -5.09 16.54
CA TYR A 236 11.32 -5.34 16.99
C TYR A 236 10.91 -6.81 16.93
N ASN A 237 11.44 -7.55 15.98
CA ASN A 237 11.13 -8.97 15.82
C ASN A 237 11.99 -9.87 16.73
N GLY A 238 12.88 -9.29 17.54
CA GLY A 238 13.77 -10.02 18.43
C GLY A 238 14.96 -10.66 17.71
N TRP A 239 15.19 -10.32 16.44
CA TRP A 239 16.34 -10.82 15.70
C TRP A 239 17.63 -10.33 16.35
N PRO A 240 18.63 -11.20 16.58
CA PRO A 240 19.92 -10.75 17.06
C PRO A 240 20.51 -9.74 16.07
N VAL A 241 21.22 -8.76 16.62
CA VAL A 241 22.21 -7.96 15.89
C VAL A 241 23.07 -8.93 15.08
N PRO A 242 23.13 -8.82 13.75
CA PRO A 242 23.83 -9.80 12.94
C PRO A 242 25.29 -9.96 13.38
N SER A 243 25.66 -11.17 13.80
CA SER A 243 27.05 -11.56 14.01
C SER A 243 27.55 -12.29 12.75
N PRO A 244 28.77 -12.02 12.25
CA PRO A 244 29.33 -12.73 11.09
C PRO A 244 29.38 -14.26 11.24
N ASP A 245 29.30 -14.75 12.48
CA ASP A 245 29.49 -16.16 12.84
C ASP A 245 28.18 -16.96 13.05
N ASP A 246 27.00 -16.35 12.86
CA ASP A 246 25.71 -17.00 13.15
C ASP A 246 25.11 -17.71 11.91
N GLU A 247 25.42 -19.00 11.73
CA GLU A 247 24.97 -19.83 10.60
C GLU A 247 23.43 -19.96 10.49
N ASP A 248 22.68 -19.80 11.59
CA ASP A 248 21.21 -19.89 11.60
C ASP A 248 20.52 -18.61 11.08
N PHE A 249 21.27 -17.51 10.89
CA PHE A 249 20.73 -16.23 10.42
C PHE A 249 20.36 -16.25 8.92
N GLU A 250 21.00 -17.10 8.12
CA GLU A 250 20.75 -17.20 6.67
C GLU A 250 19.31 -17.66 6.33
N ILE A 251 18.66 -18.39 7.24
CA ILE A 251 17.31 -18.96 7.05
C ILE A 251 16.22 -17.88 7.07
N HIS A 252 16.50 -16.72 7.69
CA HIS A 252 15.53 -15.65 7.92
C HIS A 252 15.75 -14.41 7.09
N LEU A 253 16.89 -14.34 6.40
CA LEU A 253 17.05 -13.43 5.28
C LEU A 253 16.07 -13.85 4.15
N PRO A 254 15.76 -12.96 3.19
CA PRO A 254 14.92 -13.29 2.01
C PRO A 254 15.44 -14.53 1.23
N ARG A 255 14.96 -14.92 0.04
CA ARG A 255 15.63 -16.07 -0.65
C ARG A 255 16.87 -15.60 -1.42
N SER A 256 17.95 -16.40 -1.46
CA SER A 256 19.17 -16.04 -2.20
C SER A 256 19.01 -16.13 -3.72
N ASP A 257 17.98 -16.85 -4.16
CA ASP A 257 17.55 -17.04 -5.54
C ASP A 257 16.33 -16.19 -5.90
N ASP A 258 15.75 -15.42 -4.98
CA ASP A 258 14.62 -14.53 -5.28
C ASP A 258 15.06 -13.53 -6.36
N ARG A 259 14.35 -13.51 -7.49
CA ARG A 259 14.58 -12.58 -8.61
C ARG A 259 13.59 -11.42 -8.64
N SER A 260 12.73 -11.28 -7.66
CA SER A 260 11.70 -10.24 -7.60
C SER A 260 12.29 -8.83 -7.64
N LYS A 261 11.65 -7.95 -8.40
CA LYS A 261 11.94 -6.52 -8.42
C LYS A 261 11.10 -5.81 -7.37
N TYR A 262 11.67 -5.68 -6.18
CA TYR A 262 11.04 -4.95 -5.07
C TYR A 262 11.08 -3.44 -5.32
N ARG A 263 9.92 -2.85 -5.62
CA ARG A 263 9.78 -1.44 -6.01
C ARG A 263 9.16 -0.57 -4.92
N PHE A 264 9.49 0.71 -4.91
CA PHE A 264 8.82 1.70 -4.08
C PHE A 264 7.73 2.42 -4.85
N SER A 265 6.57 2.60 -4.23
CA SER A 265 5.41 3.28 -4.86
C SER A 265 5.73 4.71 -5.29
N ALA A 266 4.95 5.24 -6.24
CA ALA A 266 5.00 6.66 -6.58
C ALA A 266 4.69 7.56 -5.37
N ALA A 267 3.77 7.13 -4.50
CA ALA A 267 3.43 7.85 -3.27
C ALA A 267 4.63 7.99 -2.31
N ALA A 268 5.36 6.89 -2.05
CA ALA A 268 6.57 6.90 -1.22
C ALA A 268 7.63 7.88 -1.78
N SER A 269 7.83 7.87 -3.10
CA SER A 269 8.73 8.81 -3.77
C SER A 269 8.29 10.27 -3.60
N ALA A 270 7.00 10.54 -3.73
CA ALA A 270 6.44 11.88 -3.53
C ALA A 270 6.58 12.36 -2.07
N ILE A 271 6.33 11.50 -1.09
CA ILE A 271 6.49 11.80 0.33
C ILE A 271 7.95 12.16 0.62
N TYR A 272 8.88 11.33 0.16
CA TYR A 272 10.31 11.56 0.33
C TYR A 272 10.76 12.88 -0.31
N PHE A 273 10.26 13.19 -1.51
CA PHE A 273 10.51 14.47 -2.17
C PHE A 273 9.98 15.64 -1.34
N LEU A 274 8.74 15.58 -0.86
CA LEU A 274 8.15 16.66 -0.08
C LEU A 274 8.87 16.88 1.25
N ASP A 275 9.26 15.81 1.94
CA ASP A 275 10.08 15.91 3.16
C ASP A 275 11.43 16.60 2.91
N SER A 276 12.02 16.40 1.72
CA SER A 276 13.27 17.06 1.34
C SER A 276 13.12 18.55 1.04
N LEU A 277 11.90 19.04 0.77
CA LEU A 277 11.64 20.42 0.42
C LEU A 277 11.37 21.28 1.66
N PRO A 278 11.92 22.51 1.75
CA PRO A 278 11.47 23.47 2.75
C PRO A 278 9.99 23.83 2.59
N TYR A 279 9.34 24.16 3.70
CA TYR A 279 7.93 24.59 3.76
C TYR A 279 7.54 25.60 2.68
N HIS A 280 8.35 26.64 2.47
CA HIS A 280 8.03 27.70 1.51
C HIS A 280 7.94 27.19 0.07
N ASN A 281 8.67 26.12 -0.30
CA ASN A 281 8.54 25.50 -1.61
C ASN A 281 7.29 24.62 -1.69
N ARG A 282 7.00 23.85 -0.63
CA ARG A 282 5.82 22.98 -0.57
C ARG A 282 4.51 23.76 -0.68
N ALA A 283 4.45 24.94 -0.06
CA ALA A 283 3.29 25.85 -0.13
C ALA A 283 2.96 26.34 -1.56
N HIS A 284 3.89 26.19 -2.51
CA HIS A 284 3.71 26.59 -3.90
C HIS A 284 3.27 25.45 -4.83
N LEU A 285 3.35 24.19 -4.40
CA LEU A 285 2.84 23.06 -5.18
C LEU A 285 1.31 23.15 -5.33
N ARG A 286 0.81 22.78 -6.51
CA ARG A 286 -0.63 22.79 -6.79
C ARG A 286 -1.16 21.43 -7.19
N ASN A 287 -0.43 20.72 -8.05
CA ASN A 287 -0.87 19.41 -8.54
C ASN A 287 0.28 18.41 -8.47
N ILE A 288 0.00 17.24 -7.92
CA ILE A 288 0.88 16.08 -7.96
C ILE A 288 0.13 14.94 -8.64
N ILE A 289 0.81 14.25 -9.56
CA ILE A 289 0.35 13.00 -10.14
C ILE A 289 1.22 11.86 -9.60
N LEU A 290 0.59 10.80 -9.12
CA LEU A 290 1.25 9.57 -8.69
C LEU A 290 0.89 8.47 -9.68
N ASN A 291 1.83 8.06 -10.53
CA ASN A 291 1.67 6.97 -11.48
C ASN A 291 2.12 5.66 -10.83
N GLU A 292 1.17 4.93 -10.25
CA GLU A 292 1.38 3.60 -9.67
C GLU A 292 1.24 2.55 -10.78
N ASP A 293 2.22 2.52 -11.67
CA ASP A 293 2.26 1.71 -12.89
C ASP A 293 2.78 0.29 -12.66
N ARG A 294 3.48 0.06 -11.54
CA ARG A 294 4.02 -1.25 -11.13
C ARG A 294 3.63 -1.60 -9.70
N GLU A 295 3.59 -2.91 -9.40
CA GLU A 295 3.50 -3.41 -8.03
C GLU A 295 4.66 -2.87 -7.19
N ALA A 296 4.35 -2.46 -5.96
CA ALA A 296 5.29 -1.89 -5.00
C ALA A 296 5.17 -2.59 -3.64
N VAL A 297 6.24 -2.48 -2.85
CA VAL A 297 6.36 -3.13 -1.55
C VAL A 297 5.50 -2.46 -0.47
N SER A 298 5.25 -3.21 0.59
CA SER A 298 4.67 -2.77 1.86
C SER A 298 3.25 -2.21 1.80
N GLN A 299 2.34 -2.90 1.11
CA GLN A 299 0.91 -2.56 1.05
C GLN A 299 0.65 -1.18 0.41
N PRO A 300 1.03 -1.00 -0.88
CA PRO A 300 1.03 0.30 -1.54
C PRO A 300 -0.33 0.98 -1.58
N ALA A 301 -1.44 0.24 -1.53
CA ALA A 301 -2.79 0.81 -1.53
C ALA A 301 -2.99 1.92 -0.48
N CYS A 302 -2.34 1.84 0.69
CA CYS A 302 -2.48 2.83 1.76
C CYS A 302 -1.49 4.01 1.72
N HIS A 303 -0.46 3.98 0.84
CA HIS A 303 0.69 4.90 0.92
C HIS A 303 0.35 6.39 0.82
N VAL A 304 -0.78 6.72 0.18
CA VAL A 304 -1.25 8.11 0.08
C VAL A 304 -1.56 8.74 1.44
N GLN A 305 -1.75 7.95 2.50
CA GLN A 305 -1.92 8.47 3.85
C GLN A 305 -0.73 9.33 4.31
N GLY A 306 0.49 8.98 3.89
CA GLY A 306 1.67 9.79 4.16
C GLY A 306 1.66 11.17 3.51
N LEU A 307 0.74 11.44 2.56
CA LEU A 307 0.57 12.76 1.95
C LEU A 307 -0.42 13.67 2.68
N ILE A 308 -1.13 13.16 3.68
CA ILE A 308 -2.14 13.91 4.45
C ILE A 308 -1.54 15.18 5.10
N PRO A 309 -0.37 15.12 5.78
CA PRO A 309 0.22 16.31 6.41
C PRO A 309 0.47 17.44 5.40
N PHE A 310 0.97 17.12 4.20
CA PHE A 310 1.24 18.12 3.17
C PHE A 310 -0.03 18.73 2.57
N CYS A 311 -1.11 17.96 2.47
CA CYS A 311 -2.40 18.47 2.02
C CYS A 311 -3.05 19.38 3.09
N LYS A 312 -2.85 19.08 4.38
CA LYS A 312 -3.25 19.97 5.49
C LYS A 312 -2.43 21.26 5.50
N GLU A 313 -1.11 21.14 5.28
CA GLU A 313 -0.17 22.27 5.19
C GLU A 313 -0.49 23.20 4.02
N ASN A 314 -0.85 22.64 2.85
CA ASN A 314 -1.17 23.38 1.63
C ASN A 314 -2.57 23.00 1.12
N PRO A 315 -3.62 23.75 1.53
CA PRO A 315 -5.01 23.46 1.13
C PRO A 315 -5.29 23.57 -0.38
N LEU A 316 -4.35 24.14 -1.16
CA LEU A 316 -4.44 24.26 -2.62
C LEU A 316 -3.76 23.09 -3.35
N LEU A 317 -3.09 22.20 -2.63
CA LEU A 317 -2.49 20.99 -3.20
C LEU A 317 -3.59 19.99 -3.57
N ARG A 318 -3.46 19.43 -4.77
CA ARG A 318 -4.31 18.37 -5.31
C ARG A 318 -3.44 17.19 -5.72
N ILE A 319 -3.84 16.00 -5.29
CA ILE A 319 -3.18 14.73 -5.56
C ILE A 319 -4.08 13.90 -6.46
N GLU A 320 -3.60 13.54 -7.65
CA GLU A 320 -4.23 12.54 -8.49
C GLU A 320 -3.37 11.28 -8.51
N ARG A 321 -3.91 10.19 -7.97
CA ARG A 321 -3.27 8.88 -8.04
C ARG A 321 -3.83 8.10 -9.21
N ARG A 322 -2.96 7.63 -10.09
CA ARG A 322 -3.29 6.80 -11.26
C ARG A 322 -2.71 5.43 -11.05
N CYS A 323 -3.56 4.41 -10.97
CA CYS A 323 -3.15 3.03 -10.72
C CYS A 323 -3.40 2.21 -11.97
N SER A 324 -2.33 1.68 -12.56
CA SER A 324 -2.45 0.77 -13.70
C SER A 324 -3.13 -0.52 -13.26
N LEU A 325 -4.23 -0.90 -13.91
CA LEU A 325 -4.89 -2.16 -13.62
C LEU A 325 -4.00 -3.34 -13.96
N TRP A 326 -3.41 -3.33 -15.16
CA TRP A 326 -2.57 -4.42 -15.67
C TRP A 326 -1.19 -4.44 -15.01
N GLY A 327 -0.57 -3.28 -14.84
CA GLY A 327 0.79 -3.16 -14.34
C GLY A 327 0.89 -3.27 -12.82
N ASN A 328 -0.20 -3.03 -12.09
CA ASN A 328 -0.21 -2.94 -10.63
C ASN A 328 -1.42 -3.64 -10.00
N VAL A 329 -2.65 -3.15 -10.16
CA VAL A 329 -3.80 -3.58 -9.33
C VAL A 329 -4.12 -5.07 -9.49
N PHE A 330 -4.01 -5.64 -10.69
CA PHE A 330 -4.26 -7.08 -10.94
C PHE A 330 -3.07 -7.98 -10.61
N ARG A 331 -1.90 -7.41 -10.26
CA ARG A 331 -0.66 -8.19 -10.07
C ARG A 331 -0.65 -9.06 -8.83
N PRO A 332 -1.03 -8.56 -7.64
CA PRO A 332 -0.90 -9.34 -6.42
C PRO A 332 -1.75 -10.60 -6.54
N ASP A 333 -1.10 -11.73 -6.36
CA ASP A 333 -1.77 -13.01 -6.20
C ASP A 333 -1.60 -13.46 -4.75
N TRP A 334 -2.71 -13.57 -4.05
CA TRP A 334 -2.74 -14.02 -2.65
C TRP A 334 -2.34 -15.49 -2.49
N LEU A 335 -2.34 -16.27 -3.58
CA LEU A 335 -1.92 -17.68 -3.61
C LEU A 335 -0.42 -17.83 -3.85
N SER A 336 0.22 -16.88 -4.53
CA SER A 336 1.63 -16.94 -4.93
C SER A 336 2.35 -15.69 -4.42
N GLY A 337 3.22 -15.88 -3.42
CA GLY A 337 3.78 -14.84 -2.57
C GLY A 337 4.45 -13.67 -3.31
N ASP A 338 5.77 -13.72 -3.41
CA ASP A 338 6.58 -12.72 -4.11
C ASP A 338 6.44 -12.83 -5.65
N PRO A 339 6.78 -11.78 -6.41
CA PRO A 339 6.71 -11.78 -7.88
C PRO A 339 7.40 -12.98 -8.57
N ASP A 340 8.55 -13.44 -8.06
CA ASP A 340 9.30 -14.56 -8.64
C ASP A 340 8.51 -15.87 -8.57
N SER A 341 7.83 -16.13 -7.45
CA SER A 341 6.96 -17.31 -7.30
C SER A 341 5.80 -17.37 -8.29
N ARG A 342 5.37 -16.24 -8.87
CA ARG A 342 4.24 -16.16 -9.81
C ARG A 342 4.60 -16.53 -11.24
N VAL A 343 5.89 -16.57 -11.55
CA VAL A 343 6.42 -16.91 -12.87
C VAL A 343 7.23 -18.21 -12.86
N ASP A 344 7.34 -18.87 -11.70
CA ASP A 344 7.99 -20.15 -11.58
C ASP A 344 7.16 -21.23 -12.32
N PRO A 345 7.70 -21.85 -13.38
CA PRO A 345 6.98 -22.83 -14.17
C PRO A 345 6.66 -24.13 -13.41
N GLU A 346 7.35 -24.42 -12.30
CA GLU A 346 7.04 -25.58 -11.45
C GLU A 346 5.73 -25.36 -10.68
N TRP A 347 5.45 -24.13 -10.26
CA TRP A 347 4.26 -23.77 -9.47
C TRP A 347 3.12 -23.24 -10.35
N VAL A 348 3.43 -22.49 -11.41
CA VAL A 348 2.47 -21.81 -12.28
C VAL A 348 2.83 -22.04 -13.75
N PRO A 349 2.51 -23.23 -14.33
CA PRO A 349 2.90 -23.58 -15.69
C PRO A 349 2.32 -22.67 -16.79
N ASP A 350 1.12 -22.12 -16.56
CA ASP A 350 0.44 -21.19 -17.48
C ASP A 350 -0.17 -20.03 -16.67
N PRO A 351 0.60 -18.96 -16.40
CA PRO A 351 0.11 -17.85 -15.60
C PRO A 351 -0.97 -17.08 -16.36
N LYS A 352 -2.18 -17.06 -15.79
CA LYS A 352 -3.34 -16.27 -16.25
C LYS A 352 -3.90 -15.47 -15.09
N LEU A 353 -4.58 -14.37 -15.40
CA LEU A 353 -5.29 -13.59 -14.38
C LEU A 353 -6.56 -14.33 -13.98
N ARG A 354 -6.70 -14.72 -12.71
CA ARG A 354 -7.89 -15.44 -12.25
C ARG A 354 -9.00 -14.47 -11.84
N SER A 355 -10.23 -14.73 -12.29
CA SER A 355 -11.39 -13.87 -11.99
C SER A 355 -11.63 -13.72 -10.49
N ASN A 356 -11.42 -14.78 -9.71
CA ASN A 356 -11.63 -14.78 -8.26
C ASN A 356 -10.63 -13.90 -7.46
N GLN A 357 -9.56 -13.39 -8.09
CA GLN A 357 -8.60 -12.49 -7.45
C GLN A 357 -8.90 -11.00 -7.74
N VAL A 358 -9.53 -10.72 -8.88
CA VAL A 358 -9.73 -9.36 -9.42
C VAL A 358 -10.47 -8.46 -8.44
N SER A 359 -11.64 -8.89 -7.98
CA SER A 359 -12.54 -8.01 -7.21
C SER A 359 -11.95 -7.62 -5.87
N ARG A 360 -11.28 -8.53 -5.16
CA ARG A 360 -10.57 -8.23 -3.91
C ARG A 360 -9.43 -7.24 -4.13
N ASN A 361 -8.66 -7.42 -5.20
CA ASN A 361 -7.56 -6.53 -5.57
C ASN A 361 -8.08 -5.11 -5.78
N VAL A 362 -9.07 -4.95 -6.67
CA VAL A 362 -9.72 -3.67 -6.95
C VAL A 362 -10.34 -3.06 -5.70
N ALA A 363 -11.07 -3.85 -4.92
CA ALA A 363 -11.76 -3.37 -3.73
C ALA A 363 -10.80 -2.80 -2.69
N THR A 364 -9.62 -3.42 -2.48
CA THR A 364 -8.61 -2.89 -1.56
C THR A 364 -8.20 -1.47 -1.89
N TRP A 365 -7.92 -1.17 -3.16
CA TRP A 365 -7.55 0.19 -3.60
C TRP A 365 -8.70 1.18 -3.45
N ILE A 366 -9.92 0.75 -3.75
CA ILE A 366 -11.13 1.59 -3.60
C ILE A 366 -11.37 1.92 -2.13
N MET A 367 -11.33 0.92 -1.25
CA MET A 367 -11.60 1.11 0.17
C MET A 367 -10.51 1.96 0.85
N GLU A 368 -9.23 1.75 0.51
CA GLU A 368 -8.13 2.60 0.99
C GLU A 368 -8.24 4.05 0.50
N ALA A 369 -8.76 4.28 -0.72
CA ALA A 369 -9.02 5.64 -1.21
C ALA A 369 -10.16 6.33 -0.46
N LEU A 370 -11.25 5.60 -0.18
CA LEU A 370 -12.45 6.14 0.47
C LEU A 370 -12.22 6.46 1.96
N VAL A 371 -11.32 5.76 2.63
CA VAL A 371 -11.02 6.00 4.05
C VAL A 371 -10.10 7.20 4.30
N LEU A 372 -9.50 7.79 3.25
CA LEU A 372 -8.55 8.89 3.42
C LEU A 372 -9.12 10.11 4.15
N GLU A 373 -10.40 10.46 3.91
CA GLU A 373 -11.03 11.58 4.64
C GLU A 373 -11.18 11.30 6.13
N HIS A 374 -11.44 10.04 6.51
CA HIS A 374 -11.46 9.62 7.91
C HIS A 374 -10.07 9.82 8.56
N HIS A 375 -9.01 9.51 7.82
CA HIS A 375 -7.61 9.75 8.23
C HIS A 375 -7.23 11.24 8.21
N GLY A 376 -8.14 12.11 7.79
CA GLY A 376 -7.98 13.56 7.81
C GLY A 376 -7.40 14.15 6.52
N MET A 377 -7.41 13.41 5.40
CA MET A 377 -7.20 14.01 4.09
C MET A 377 -8.24 15.12 3.87
N PRO A 378 -7.83 16.35 3.52
CA PRO A 378 -8.79 17.42 3.26
C PRO A 378 -9.74 17.06 2.10
N HIS A 379 -11.02 17.36 2.27
CA HIS A 379 -12.05 17.08 1.26
C HIS A 379 -11.68 17.70 -0.10
N GLY A 380 -11.73 16.88 -1.15
CA GLY A 380 -11.39 17.28 -2.52
C GLY A 380 -9.89 17.46 -2.79
N ALA A 381 -9.00 17.15 -1.85
CA ALA A 381 -7.55 17.18 -2.07
C ALA A 381 -7.04 15.95 -2.86
N PHE A 382 -7.80 14.85 -2.89
CA PHE A 382 -7.39 13.59 -3.47
C PHE A 382 -8.39 13.05 -4.50
N SER A 383 -7.87 12.38 -5.53
CA SER A 383 -8.66 11.49 -6.39
C SER A 383 -7.85 10.29 -6.85
N LEU A 384 -8.54 9.17 -7.08
CA LEU A 384 -7.98 7.93 -7.60
C LEU A 384 -8.53 7.66 -9.01
N LEU A 385 -7.66 7.34 -9.96
CA LEU A 385 -7.98 6.81 -11.27
C LEU A 385 -7.50 5.36 -11.34
N LEU A 386 -8.42 4.42 -11.53
CA LEU A 386 -8.12 3.06 -11.95
C LEU A 386 -7.98 3.06 -13.48
N ASP A 387 -6.75 2.89 -13.95
CA ASP A 387 -6.39 3.04 -15.36
C ASP A 387 -6.39 1.68 -16.06
N GLY A 388 -7.33 1.48 -16.98
CA GLY A 388 -7.42 0.28 -17.82
C GLY A 388 -6.52 0.31 -19.06
N GLY A 389 -5.77 1.39 -19.28
CA GLY A 389 -4.83 1.50 -20.39
C GLY A 389 -3.74 0.42 -20.33
N PRO A 390 -3.27 -0.06 -21.50
CA PRO A 390 -3.66 0.31 -22.85
C PRO A 390 -4.82 -0.54 -23.41
N ALA A 391 -5.48 -1.38 -22.59
CA ALA A 391 -6.60 -2.25 -23.01
C ALA A 391 -7.90 -1.96 -22.22
N PRO A 392 -8.45 -0.73 -22.29
CA PRO A 392 -9.58 -0.32 -21.45
C PRO A 392 -10.87 -1.11 -21.72
N GLN A 393 -11.07 -1.60 -22.95
CA GLN A 393 -12.25 -2.44 -23.29
C GLN A 393 -12.20 -3.80 -22.58
N LEU A 394 -11.02 -4.38 -22.42
CA LEU A 394 -10.87 -5.64 -21.68
C LEU A 394 -11.09 -5.40 -20.17
N CYS A 395 -10.64 -4.26 -19.64
CA CYS A 395 -10.96 -3.87 -18.27
C CYS A 395 -12.46 -3.63 -18.06
N GLU A 396 -13.14 -3.01 -19.01
CA GLU A 396 -14.61 -2.86 -19.01
C GLU A 396 -15.29 -4.23 -18.93
N GLU A 397 -14.90 -5.17 -19.77
CA GLU A 397 -15.45 -6.54 -19.76
C GLU A 397 -15.22 -7.23 -18.41
N ILE A 398 -13.99 -7.18 -17.88
CA ILE A 398 -13.64 -7.74 -16.56
C ILE A 398 -14.48 -7.11 -15.46
N PHE A 399 -14.64 -5.78 -15.45
CA PHE A 399 -15.42 -5.11 -14.41
C PHE A 399 -16.90 -5.51 -14.49
N GLN A 400 -17.49 -5.58 -15.68
CA GLN A 400 -18.89 -5.93 -15.85
C GLN A 400 -19.20 -7.39 -15.57
N THR A 401 -18.28 -8.31 -15.89
CA THR A 401 -18.49 -9.76 -15.76
C THR A 401 -17.99 -10.34 -14.44
N VAL A 402 -16.98 -9.73 -13.82
CA VAL A 402 -16.36 -10.20 -12.58
C VAL A 402 -16.71 -9.28 -11.41
N VAL A 403 -16.32 -8.00 -11.48
CA VAL A 403 -16.45 -7.09 -10.33
C VAL A 403 -17.91 -6.83 -9.99
N GLN A 404 -18.74 -6.50 -10.99
CA GLN A 404 -20.16 -6.25 -10.79
C GLN A 404 -20.95 -7.52 -10.46
N ARG A 405 -20.50 -8.69 -10.96
CA ARG A 405 -21.00 -10.00 -10.53
C ARG A 405 -20.75 -10.21 -9.04
N ASP A 406 -19.52 -10.02 -8.58
CA ASP A 406 -19.13 -10.25 -7.19
C ASP A 406 -19.81 -9.24 -6.24
N VAL A 407 -20.01 -7.98 -6.66
CA VAL A 407 -20.84 -7.01 -5.93
C VAL A 407 -22.26 -7.52 -5.76
N ALA A 408 -22.90 -7.97 -6.85
CA ALA A 408 -24.25 -8.51 -6.81
C ALA A 408 -24.32 -9.82 -5.99
N TRP A 409 -23.26 -10.63 -6.03
CA TRP A 409 -23.15 -11.86 -5.26
C TRP A 409 -23.13 -11.62 -3.76
N GLN A 410 -22.33 -10.67 -3.29
CA GLN A 410 -22.28 -10.26 -1.89
C GLN A 410 -23.67 -9.80 -1.43
N LEU A 411 -24.33 -8.94 -2.21
CA LEU A 411 -25.69 -8.45 -1.91
C LEU A 411 -26.74 -9.58 -1.92
N ALA A 412 -26.64 -10.51 -2.86
CA ALA A 412 -27.58 -11.64 -2.98
C ALA A 412 -27.44 -12.61 -1.81
N ARG A 413 -26.21 -12.82 -1.31
CA ARG A 413 -25.98 -13.60 -0.09
C ARG A 413 -26.58 -12.94 1.14
N ASP A 414 -26.34 -11.64 1.31
CA ASP A 414 -26.92 -10.87 2.42
C ASP A 414 -28.45 -10.93 2.38
N GLU A 415 -29.04 -10.76 1.21
CA GLU A 415 -30.49 -10.84 1.01
C GLU A 415 -31.04 -12.25 1.26
N SER A 416 -30.33 -13.29 0.82
CA SER A 416 -30.70 -14.70 1.07
C SER A 416 -30.71 -15.02 2.56
N ARG A 417 -29.75 -14.49 3.33
CA ARG A 417 -29.74 -14.61 4.80
C ARG A 417 -30.90 -13.84 5.43
N ARG A 418 -31.18 -12.62 4.94
CA ARG A 418 -32.32 -11.81 5.40
C ARG A 418 -33.66 -12.51 5.18
N ARG A 419 -33.81 -13.27 4.08
CA ARG A 419 -35.00 -14.08 3.76
C ARG A 419 -35.04 -15.42 4.48
N GLY A 420 -33.98 -15.80 5.19
CA GLY A 420 -33.86 -17.10 5.86
C GLY A 420 -33.60 -18.28 4.92
N TYR A 421 -33.12 -18.03 3.69
CA TYR A 421 -32.70 -19.09 2.76
C TYR A 421 -31.31 -19.63 3.11
N LEU A 422 -30.46 -18.78 3.69
CA LEU A 422 -29.17 -19.15 4.25
C LEU A 422 -29.16 -18.89 5.77
N PRO A 423 -28.33 -19.62 6.55
CA PRO A 423 -28.17 -19.37 7.98
C PRO A 423 -27.73 -17.93 8.27
N ALA A 424 -28.26 -17.36 9.34
CA ALA A 424 -27.80 -16.08 9.84
C ALA A 424 -26.35 -16.21 10.35
N ARG A 425 -25.57 -15.15 10.16
CA ARG A 425 -24.19 -15.04 10.66
C ARG A 425 -24.07 -13.88 11.61
N THR A 426 -23.26 -14.03 12.64
CA THR A 426 -22.82 -12.91 13.46
C THR A 426 -21.99 -11.93 12.62
N TRP A 427 -21.82 -10.72 13.12
CA TRP A 427 -20.98 -9.72 12.46
C TRP A 427 -19.54 -10.22 12.25
N ILE A 428 -19.00 -10.99 13.19
CA ILE A 428 -17.62 -11.51 13.11
C ILE A 428 -17.51 -12.62 12.07
N GLU A 429 -18.46 -13.56 12.02
CA GLU A 429 -18.45 -14.66 11.05
C GLU A 429 -18.67 -14.19 9.61
N ARG A 430 -19.35 -13.05 9.41
CA ARG A 430 -19.55 -12.46 8.09
C ARG A 430 -18.35 -11.63 7.65
N ASN A 431 -17.91 -10.72 8.52
CA ASN A 431 -16.92 -9.70 8.14
C ASN A 431 -15.48 -10.16 8.40
N GLY A 432 -15.26 -11.06 9.35
CA GLY A 432 -13.94 -11.66 9.58
C GLY A 432 -13.48 -12.42 8.34
N GLU A 433 -12.19 -12.35 8.05
CA GLU A 433 -11.60 -13.26 7.08
C GLU A 433 -11.35 -14.61 7.74
N HIS A 434 -11.39 -15.69 6.97
CA HIS A 434 -10.96 -16.99 7.43
C HIS A 434 -9.53 -17.22 6.90
N PRO A 435 -8.59 -17.82 7.66
CA PRO A 435 -7.19 -17.96 7.23
C PRO A 435 -7.01 -18.65 5.88
N TRP A 436 -7.99 -19.49 5.54
CA TRP A 436 -8.01 -20.32 4.35
C TRP A 436 -9.08 -19.92 3.33
N ARG A 437 -9.73 -18.76 3.49
CA ARG A 437 -10.84 -18.29 2.63
C ARG A 437 -10.49 -18.31 1.14
N TRP A 438 -9.21 -18.26 0.81
CA TRP A 438 -8.70 -18.19 -0.56
C TRP A 438 -7.80 -19.36 -0.96
N SER A 439 -7.54 -20.33 -0.07
CA SER A 439 -6.77 -21.53 -0.43
C SER A 439 -7.62 -22.44 -1.32
N SER A 440 -7.10 -22.80 -2.50
CA SER A 440 -7.75 -23.81 -3.36
C SER A 440 -7.76 -25.21 -2.74
N TYR A 441 -6.88 -25.46 -1.75
CA TYR A 441 -6.67 -26.76 -1.12
C TYR A 441 -7.53 -27.00 0.12
N PHE A 442 -8.02 -25.93 0.76
CA PHE A 442 -8.92 -26.01 1.90
C PHE A 442 -10.09 -25.05 1.63
N ARG A 443 -11.26 -25.62 1.31
CA ARG A 443 -12.52 -24.87 1.18
C ARG A 443 -13.33 -25.10 2.46
N PRO A 444 -13.20 -24.27 3.50
CA PRO A 444 -14.12 -24.38 4.61
C PRO A 444 -15.52 -24.11 4.06
N ALA A 445 -16.40 -25.10 4.17
CA ALA A 445 -17.80 -25.01 3.74
C ALA A 445 -18.52 -23.81 4.37
N GLU A 446 -18.02 -23.35 5.51
CA GLU A 446 -18.55 -22.27 6.34
C GLU A 446 -17.88 -20.90 6.09
N SER A 447 -17.16 -20.70 4.98
CA SER A 447 -16.60 -19.37 4.64
C SER A 447 -17.54 -18.55 3.77
N ASP A 448 -17.67 -17.24 4.04
CA ASP A 448 -18.53 -16.35 3.24
C ASP A 448 -17.78 -15.88 1.97
N LEU A 449 -17.49 -16.81 1.05
CA LEU A 449 -16.80 -16.49 -0.21
C LEU A 449 -17.58 -15.48 -1.05
N GLY A 450 -16.86 -14.58 -1.71
CA GLY A 450 -17.44 -13.47 -2.47
C GLY A 450 -17.76 -12.22 -1.65
N TYR A 451 -17.65 -12.25 -0.33
CA TYR A 451 -17.61 -11.03 0.48
C TYR A 451 -16.22 -10.38 0.36
N MET A 452 -16.19 -9.08 0.07
CA MET A 452 -14.94 -8.30 -0.04
C MET A 452 -14.83 -7.29 1.10
N TYR A 453 -15.69 -6.28 1.09
CA TYR A 453 -15.75 -5.24 2.11
C TYR A 453 -17.19 -4.74 2.27
N GLU A 454 -17.52 -4.21 3.45
CA GLU A 454 -18.86 -3.76 3.77
C GLU A 454 -19.30 -2.60 2.88
N GLY A 455 -18.38 -1.65 2.64
CA GLY A 455 -18.63 -0.48 1.82
C GLY A 455 -18.55 -0.72 0.31
N PHE A 456 -18.05 -1.88 -0.14
CA PHE A 456 -17.70 -2.08 -1.55
C PHE A 456 -18.89 -2.03 -2.52
N PRO A 457 -20.05 -2.66 -2.25
CA PRO A 457 -21.21 -2.54 -3.13
C PRO A 457 -21.68 -1.09 -3.32
N ARG A 458 -21.65 -0.28 -2.26
CA ARG A 458 -21.99 1.14 -2.33
C ARG A 458 -20.93 1.92 -3.10
N ALA A 459 -19.65 1.65 -2.85
CA ALA A 459 -18.54 2.28 -3.55
C ALA A 459 -18.64 2.08 -5.07
N MET A 460 -18.92 0.86 -5.52
CA MET A 460 -19.04 0.57 -6.96
C MET A 460 -20.24 1.29 -7.61
N ARG A 461 -21.35 1.45 -6.88
CA ARG A 461 -22.47 2.29 -7.33
C ARG A 461 -22.04 3.76 -7.47
N ASP A 462 -21.37 4.31 -6.47
CA ASP A 462 -20.93 5.70 -6.47
C ASP A 462 -19.87 5.96 -7.57
N VAL A 463 -19.03 4.96 -7.90
CA VAL A 463 -18.10 5.02 -9.04
C VAL A 463 -18.87 5.05 -10.37
N ALA A 464 -19.83 4.14 -10.58
CA ALA A 464 -20.65 4.09 -11.79
C ALA A 464 -21.45 5.39 -12.00
N GLU A 465 -21.97 5.97 -10.91
CA GLU A 465 -22.72 7.24 -10.90
C GLU A 465 -21.83 8.49 -10.95
N LYS A 466 -20.49 8.32 -10.98
CA LYS A 466 -19.49 9.41 -11.00
C LYS A 466 -19.60 10.36 -9.79
N LYS A 467 -19.98 9.82 -8.63
CA LYS A 467 -20.08 10.51 -7.33
C LYS A 467 -18.90 10.23 -6.41
N SER A 468 -18.06 9.25 -6.74
CA SER A 468 -16.89 8.84 -5.95
C SER A 468 -15.65 9.69 -6.28
N VAL A 469 -14.70 9.74 -5.33
CA VAL A 469 -13.32 10.22 -5.56
C VAL A 469 -12.53 9.25 -6.45
N VAL A 470 -13.01 8.01 -6.56
CA VAL A 470 -12.48 6.98 -7.46
C VAL A 470 -13.16 7.08 -8.82
N ARG A 471 -12.36 7.02 -9.88
CA ARG A 471 -12.79 7.05 -11.29
C ARG A 471 -12.13 5.92 -12.06
N CYS A 472 -12.74 5.55 -13.17
CA CYS A 472 -12.15 4.67 -14.18
C CYS A 472 -12.14 5.40 -15.53
N ASN A 473 -11.21 5.06 -16.42
CA ASN A 473 -11.21 5.54 -17.81
C ASN A 473 -11.95 4.61 -18.79
N PHE A 474 -12.75 3.69 -18.26
CA PHE A 474 -13.62 2.75 -18.97
C PHE A 474 -14.95 2.64 -18.21
N ASP A 475 -15.97 2.04 -18.82
CA ASP A 475 -17.27 1.84 -18.16
C ASP A 475 -17.21 0.69 -17.16
N VAL A 476 -17.51 0.96 -15.89
CA VAL A 476 -17.54 -0.08 -14.84
C VAL A 476 -18.84 -0.89 -14.87
N GLY A 477 -19.84 -0.45 -15.63
CA GLY A 477 -21.17 -1.04 -15.69
C GLY A 477 -21.96 -0.95 -14.38
N VAL A 478 -22.96 -1.82 -14.25
CA VAL A 478 -23.86 -1.88 -13.10
C VAL A 478 -23.87 -3.29 -12.50
N PRO A 479 -24.17 -3.43 -11.18
CA PRO A 479 -24.32 -4.72 -10.55
C PRO A 479 -25.33 -5.60 -11.28
N TRP A 480 -25.08 -6.91 -11.31
CA TRP A 480 -26.04 -7.88 -11.83
C TRP A 480 -27.32 -7.89 -10.99
N ASP A 481 -28.39 -8.45 -11.56
CA ASP A 481 -29.68 -8.57 -10.88
C ASP A 481 -29.58 -9.46 -9.63
N VAL A 482 -29.60 -8.80 -8.47
CA VAL A 482 -29.51 -9.43 -7.15
C VAL A 482 -30.69 -10.38 -6.92
N GLU A 483 -31.92 -9.98 -7.28
CA GLU A 483 -33.11 -10.81 -7.08
C GLU A 483 -33.04 -12.08 -7.91
N ARG A 484 -32.59 -11.97 -9.16
CA ARG A 484 -32.37 -13.13 -10.02
C ARG A 484 -31.38 -14.10 -9.39
N ILE A 485 -30.24 -13.62 -8.88
CA ILE A 485 -29.23 -14.48 -8.22
C ILE A 485 -29.83 -15.18 -6.99
N VAL A 486 -30.61 -14.47 -6.17
CA VAL A 486 -31.28 -15.02 -4.98
C VAL A 486 -32.25 -16.13 -5.36
N GLU A 487 -33.13 -15.90 -6.35
CA GLU A 487 -34.17 -16.87 -6.71
C GLU A 487 -33.59 -18.09 -7.44
N GLU A 488 -32.60 -17.93 -8.33
CA GLU A 488 -31.91 -19.04 -9.01
C GLU A 488 -31.18 -19.99 -8.05
N ARG A 489 -30.77 -19.47 -6.88
CA ARG A 489 -30.01 -20.21 -5.85
C ARG A 489 -30.84 -20.54 -4.63
N ARG A 490 -32.15 -20.37 -4.71
CA ARG A 490 -33.06 -20.70 -3.62
C ARG A 490 -32.98 -22.19 -3.31
N GLY A 491 -32.76 -22.50 -2.02
CA GLY A 491 -32.62 -23.87 -1.54
C GLY A 491 -31.20 -24.45 -1.63
N ARG A 492 -30.24 -23.71 -2.19
CA ARG A 492 -28.82 -24.09 -2.16
C ARG A 492 -28.18 -23.77 -0.80
N GLY A 493 -27.32 -24.66 -0.31
CA GLY A 493 -26.56 -24.48 0.93
C GLY A 493 -25.29 -23.62 0.77
N GLU A 494 -24.62 -23.29 1.88
CA GLU A 494 -23.42 -22.41 1.86
C GLU A 494 -22.30 -22.93 0.96
N GLN A 495 -22.07 -24.26 0.96
CA GLN A 495 -21.07 -24.91 0.11
C GLN A 495 -21.38 -24.72 -1.38
N GLU A 496 -22.62 -24.93 -1.80
CA GLU A 496 -23.01 -24.77 -3.21
C GLU A 496 -22.86 -23.31 -3.65
N TRP A 497 -23.21 -22.36 -2.79
CA TRP A 497 -22.96 -20.94 -3.06
C TRP A 497 -21.46 -20.61 -3.17
N ASN A 498 -20.60 -21.28 -2.40
CA ASN A 498 -19.15 -21.13 -2.46
C ASN A 498 -18.57 -21.70 -3.77
N GLU A 499 -19.03 -22.89 -4.16
CA GLU A 499 -18.65 -23.53 -5.43
C GLU A 499 -19.09 -22.69 -6.63
N ASP A 500 -20.33 -22.21 -6.61
CA ASP A 500 -20.87 -21.31 -7.63
C ASP A 500 -20.11 -19.98 -7.71
N TRP A 501 -19.65 -19.45 -6.58
CA TRP A 501 -18.87 -18.22 -6.58
C TRP A 501 -17.57 -18.40 -7.36
N PHE A 502 -16.83 -19.49 -7.13
CA PHE A 502 -15.61 -19.85 -7.87
C PHE A 502 -15.85 -20.17 -9.34
N ALA A 503 -17.07 -20.55 -9.73
CA ALA A 503 -17.46 -20.79 -11.11
C ALA A 503 -17.69 -19.47 -11.87
N HIS A 504 -16.72 -18.56 -11.84
CA HIS A 504 -16.67 -17.40 -12.73
C HIS A 504 -16.63 -17.87 -14.19
N ASP A 505 -17.31 -17.14 -15.07
CA ASP A 505 -17.25 -17.36 -16.51
C ASP A 505 -16.91 -16.03 -17.20
N PRO A 506 -15.70 -15.85 -17.75
CA PRO A 506 -14.61 -16.83 -17.78
C PRO A 506 -13.91 -17.00 -16.40
N LEU A 507 -13.27 -18.15 -16.19
CA LEU A 507 -12.49 -18.44 -14.97
C LEU A 507 -11.16 -17.67 -14.91
N VAL A 508 -10.55 -17.46 -16.07
CA VAL A 508 -9.24 -16.84 -16.24
C VAL A 508 -9.25 -15.92 -17.44
N TRP A 509 -8.37 -14.92 -17.42
CA TRP A 509 -8.21 -13.91 -18.45
C TRP A 509 -6.80 -13.93 -19.01
N GLU A 510 -6.70 -13.63 -20.30
CA GLU A 510 -5.46 -13.32 -20.99
C GLU A 510 -5.52 -11.86 -21.45
N THR A 511 -4.35 -11.21 -21.52
CA THR A 511 -4.25 -9.86 -22.08
C THR A 511 -4.48 -9.85 -23.59
N VAL A 512 -4.69 -8.65 -24.14
CA VAL A 512 -4.84 -8.45 -25.59
C VAL A 512 -3.89 -7.36 -26.08
N PRO A 513 -3.44 -7.40 -27.36
CA PRO A 513 -2.63 -6.34 -27.92
C PRO A 513 -3.26 -4.94 -27.70
N PRO A 514 -2.47 -3.92 -27.34
CA PRO A 514 -1.01 -3.87 -27.40
C PRO A 514 -0.28 -4.37 -26.15
N LEU A 515 -0.99 -4.90 -25.15
CA LEU A 515 -0.32 -5.55 -24.01
C LEU A 515 0.42 -6.81 -24.48
N PRO A 516 1.59 -7.12 -23.91
CA PRO A 516 2.18 -8.45 -24.04
C PRO A 516 1.32 -9.46 -23.27
N SER A 517 1.59 -10.77 -23.41
CA SER A 517 0.86 -11.80 -22.66
C SER A 517 0.88 -11.53 -21.15
N TRP A 518 -0.12 -11.99 -20.40
CA TRP A 518 -0.16 -11.83 -18.94
C TRP A 518 1.10 -12.41 -18.28
N ALA A 519 1.56 -13.56 -18.77
CA ALA A 519 2.80 -14.19 -18.36
C ALA A 519 4.01 -13.25 -18.57
N ASP A 520 4.13 -12.62 -19.73
CA ASP A 520 5.21 -11.67 -20.01
C ASP A 520 5.08 -10.41 -19.16
N CYS A 521 3.85 -9.92 -18.95
CA CYS A 521 3.60 -8.82 -18.04
C CYS A 521 4.19 -9.17 -16.66
N LEU A 522 3.93 -10.36 -16.11
CA LEU A 522 4.44 -10.78 -14.79
C LEU A 522 5.97 -10.91 -14.78
N ARG A 523 6.58 -11.41 -15.86
CA ARG A 523 8.04 -11.53 -15.98
C ARG A 523 8.76 -10.17 -15.90
N GLU A 524 8.10 -9.06 -16.22
CA GLU A 524 8.67 -7.73 -16.06
C GLU A 524 8.96 -7.36 -14.59
N ASP A 525 8.28 -8.02 -13.65
CA ASP A 525 8.45 -7.84 -12.20
C ASP A 525 9.56 -8.72 -11.62
N VAL A 526 10.28 -9.45 -12.47
CA VAL A 526 11.33 -10.39 -12.10
C VAL A 526 12.59 -10.10 -12.93
N LEU A 527 13.77 -10.26 -12.34
CA LEU A 527 15.04 -10.17 -13.04
C LEU A 527 15.28 -11.42 -13.89
N ARG A 528 15.98 -11.25 -15.01
CA ARG A 528 16.41 -12.42 -15.79
C ARG A 528 17.48 -13.20 -15.01
N PRO A 529 17.60 -14.52 -15.22
CA PRO A 529 18.59 -15.32 -14.51
C PRO A 529 20.03 -14.82 -14.64
N ASP A 530 20.39 -14.24 -15.79
CA ASP A 530 21.70 -13.64 -16.08
C ASP A 530 21.88 -12.22 -15.50
N GLU A 531 20.79 -11.55 -15.15
CA GLU A 531 20.76 -10.23 -14.52
C GLU A 531 20.75 -10.31 -12.99
N ASN A 532 20.62 -11.50 -12.40
CA ASN A 532 20.61 -11.65 -10.94
C ASN A 532 22.03 -11.47 -10.39
N PRO A 533 22.30 -10.42 -9.58
CA PRO A 533 23.64 -10.19 -9.04
C PRO A 533 24.12 -11.36 -8.16
N LEU A 534 25.44 -11.54 -8.09
CA LEU A 534 26.14 -12.61 -7.36
C LEU A 534 25.77 -12.69 -5.85
N PRO A 535 25.93 -13.86 -5.20
CA PRO A 535 25.29 -14.18 -3.92
C PRO A 535 25.69 -13.30 -2.73
N ARG A 536 24.70 -13.20 -1.83
CA ARG A 536 24.55 -12.42 -0.57
C ARG A 536 25.77 -12.09 0.27
N ARG A 537 26.77 -12.96 0.33
CA ARG A 537 27.87 -12.83 1.29
C ARG A 537 28.62 -11.50 1.11
N SER A 538 28.88 -11.12 -0.14
CA SER A 538 29.60 -9.88 -0.48
C SER A 538 28.90 -8.58 -0.05
N GLY A 539 27.57 -8.46 -0.27
CA GLY A 539 26.82 -7.26 0.11
C GLY A 539 26.47 -7.18 1.60
N PHE A 540 26.40 -8.33 2.28
CA PHE A 540 26.21 -8.40 3.73
C PHE A 540 27.51 -8.11 4.50
N ASP A 541 28.65 -8.66 4.05
CA ASP A 541 29.97 -8.35 4.61
C ASP A 541 30.29 -6.84 4.50
N GLU A 542 29.87 -6.19 3.40
CA GLU A 542 30.00 -4.74 3.22
C GLU A 542 29.07 -3.92 4.13
N TRP A 543 27.84 -4.40 4.38
CA TRP A 543 26.90 -3.76 5.31
C TRP A 543 27.37 -3.88 6.76
N LEU A 544 27.86 -5.06 7.17
CA LEU A 544 28.47 -5.28 8.49
C LEU A 544 29.68 -4.36 8.71
N ALA A 545 30.57 -4.26 7.71
CA ALA A 545 31.74 -3.39 7.79
C ALA A 545 31.36 -1.91 7.99
N ARG A 546 30.30 -1.42 7.33
CA ARG A 546 29.79 -0.04 7.51
C ARG A 546 29.13 0.18 8.86
N TRP A 547 28.55 -0.87 9.45
CA TRP A 547 27.92 -0.78 10.76
C TRP A 547 28.96 -0.68 11.88
N ASP A 548 30.01 -1.50 11.84
CA ASP A 548 31.16 -1.42 12.76
C ASP A 548 31.81 -0.03 12.71
N GLU A 549 31.94 0.59 11.53
CA GLU A 549 32.47 1.95 11.36
C GLU A 549 31.56 3.04 11.97
N SER A 550 30.24 2.82 12.03
CA SER A 550 29.27 3.76 12.60
C SER A 550 29.14 3.66 14.13
N SER A 551 29.50 2.51 14.71
CA SER A 551 29.52 2.29 16.16
C SER A 551 30.78 2.81 16.86
N ASP A 552 31.81 3.20 16.11
CA ASP A 552 33.06 3.78 16.63
C ASP A 552 32.96 5.31 16.88
N SER A 553 31.79 5.93 16.71
CA SER A 553 31.55 7.26 17.29
C SER A 553 31.15 7.12 18.76
N ASP A 554 32.16 6.95 19.61
CA ASP A 554 32.10 7.23 21.05
C ASP A 554 31.66 8.70 21.26
N ASP A 555 30.34 8.94 21.26
CA ASP A 555 29.77 10.10 21.92
C ASP A 555 29.65 9.79 23.41
N ASP A 556 30.66 10.28 24.10
CA ASP A 556 30.86 10.37 25.54
C ASP A 556 29.65 11.05 26.23
N TRP A 557 28.59 10.30 26.50
CA TRP A 557 27.47 10.74 27.34
C TRP A 557 27.80 10.54 28.83
N ALA A 558 28.66 11.44 29.34
CA ALA A 558 28.73 11.72 30.76
C ALA A 558 27.71 12.82 31.14
N LEU A 559 26.75 12.43 31.99
CA LEU A 559 25.72 13.18 32.74
C LEU A 559 24.45 13.64 32.01
#